data_AF-A0A1U7WV48-F1
#
_entry.id   AF-A0A1U7WV48-F1
#
_cell.length_a   1.000
_cell.length_b   1.000
_cell.length_c   1.000
_cell.angle_alpha   90.00
_cell.angle_beta   90.00
_cell.angle_gamma   90.00
#
_symmetry.space_group_name_H-M   'P 1'
#
loop_
_entity.id
_entity.type
_entity.pdbx_description
1 polymer ?
#
loop_
_entity_poly.entity_id
_entity_poly.type
_entity_poly.pdbx_seq_one_letter_code
_entity_poly.pdbx_strand_id
1 'polypeptide(L)'
;MGKKIVEFFEKWHIGRILSTLYHIAGNGQAESSNKSILNIMKKNIEDAKGLWPKILPEVLWAYRTTPKTSTGETPYSLVYGTKAVIPVEVGEPSLRYSHESSTSNDERIIQELDKIDEQRDMTYIRMVAQMKQAERY
;
A
#
# COMPACT_ATOMS: atom_id res chain seq x y z
N MET A 1 8.03 9.72 26.65
CA MET A 1 8.63 9.60 25.30
C MET A 1 10.06 10.09 25.37
N GLY A 2 11.02 9.42 24.72
CA GLY A 2 12.44 9.77 24.86
C GLY A 2 12.78 11.09 24.19
N LYS A 3 13.64 11.90 24.83
CA LYS A 3 14.14 13.19 24.31
C LYS A 3 14.64 13.11 22.86
N LYS A 4 15.31 12.00 22.51
CA LYS A 4 15.79 11.69 21.15
C LYS A 4 14.69 11.65 20.07
N ILE A 5 13.50 11.17 20.42
CA ILE A 5 12.37 11.09 19.46
C ILE A 5 11.81 12.48 19.17
N VAL A 6 11.78 13.35 20.18
CA VAL A 6 11.32 14.74 20.03
C VAL A 6 12.29 15.53 19.16
N GLU A 7 13.59 15.44 19.45
CA GLU A 7 14.65 16.06 18.64
C GLU A 7 14.64 15.57 17.18
N PHE A 8 14.33 14.29 16.95
CA PHE A 8 14.19 13.75 15.59
C PHE A 8 13.03 14.40 14.83
N PHE A 9 11.85 14.51 15.44
CA PHE A 9 10.69 15.11 14.76
C PHE A 9 10.89 16.61 14.49
N GLU A 10 11.48 17.34 15.43
CA GLU A 10 11.82 18.75 15.26
C GLU A 10 12.84 18.95 14.13
N LYS A 11 13.89 18.12 14.09
CA LYS A 11 14.94 18.19 13.06
C LYS A 11 14.40 18.02 11.64
N TRP A 12 13.39 17.17 11.47
CA TRP A 12 12.81 16.86 10.15
C TRP A 12 11.48 17.57 9.89
N HIS A 13 11.10 18.52 10.75
CA HIS A 13 9.83 19.25 10.65
C HIS A 13 8.59 18.35 10.53
N ILE A 14 8.61 17.21 11.23
CA ILE A 14 7.52 16.24 11.19
C ILE A 14 6.46 16.65 12.23
N GLY A 15 5.28 17.03 11.74
CA GLY A 15 4.10 17.28 12.58
C GLY A 15 3.64 16.00 13.27
N ARG A 16 3.42 16.06 14.60
CA ARG A 16 3.02 14.90 15.39
C ARG A 16 1.52 14.92 15.67
N ILE A 17 0.84 13.86 15.28
CA ILE A 17 -0.56 13.59 15.66
C ILE A 17 -0.53 12.47 16.69
N LEU A 18 -0.99 12.75 17.91
CA LEU A 18 -1.06 11.76 19.00
C LEU A 18 -2.50 11.27 19.17
N SER A 19 -2.69 9.96 19.14
CA SER A 19 -3.93 9.34 19.60
C SER A 19 -3.97 9.36 21.14
N THR A 20 -5.06 9.83 21.73
CA THR A 20 -5.29 9.77 23.17
C THR A 20 -6.08 8.50 23.51
N LEU A 21 -6.03 8.04 24.77
CA LEU A 21 -6.74 6.81 25.22
C LEU A 21 -8.25 6.80 24.90
N TYR A 22 -8.85 7.99 24.76
CA TYR A 22 -10.28 8.17 24.47
C TYR A 22 -10.56 8.64 23.04
N HIS A 23 -9.52 8.77 22.20
CA HIS A 23 -9.64 9.23 20.82
C HIS A 23 -8.78 8.34 19.90
N ILE A 24 -9.35 7.18 19.56
CA ILE A 24 -8.77 6.14 18.68
C ILE A 24 -8.74 6.58 17.21
N ALA A 25 -9.43 7.68 16.87
CA ALA A 25 -9.88 8.05 15.52
C ALA A 25 -8.78 8.23 14.44
N GLY A 26 -7.49 8.12 14.77
CA GLY A 26 -6.40 8.27 13.80
C GLY A 26 -5.68 6.99 13.36
N ASN A 27 -5.72 5.90 14.15
CA ASN A 27 -4.81 4.75 13.92
C ASN A 27 -5.47 3.52 13.29
N GLY A 28 -6.80 3.52 13.10
CA GLY A 28 -7.53 2.35 12.58
C GLY A 28 -7.06 1.89 11.19
N GLN A 29 -6.64 2.82 10.32
CA GLN A 29 -6.09 2.48 9.01
C GLN A 29 -4.74 1.74 9.12
N ALA A 30 -3.86 2.19 10.01
CA ALA A 30 -2.58 1.54 10.26
C ALA A 30 -2.80 0.16 10.91
N GLU A 31 -3.74 0.04 11.84
CA GLU A 31 -4.10 -1.24 12.47
C GLU A 31 -4.66 -2.25 11.45
N SER A 32 -5.56 -1.82 10.57
CA SER A 32 -6.10 -2.66 9.50
C SER A 32 -5.02 -3.12 8.51
N SER A 33 -4.10 -2.20 8.15
CA SER A 33 -2.96 -2.51 7.29
C SER A 33 -2.01 -3.50 7.95
N ASN A 34 -1.67 -3.29 9.23
CA ASN A 34 -0.83 -4.18 10.02
C ASN A 34 -1.46 -5.56 10.16
N LYS A 35 -2.76 -5.64 10.41
CA LYS A 35 -3.51 -6.92 10.48
C LYS A 35 -3.41 -7.69 9.17
N SER A 36 -3.54 -7.01 8.03
CA SER A 36 -3.41 -7.61 6.71
C SER A 36 -2.00 -8.14 6.45
N ILE A 37 -0.97 -7.35 6.77
CA ILE A 37 0.44 -7.77 6.64
C ILE A 37 0.72 -8.98 7.54
N LEU A 38 0.26 -8.96 8.79
CA LEU A 38 0.42 -10.07 9.72
C LEU A 38 -0.30 -11.33 9.24
N ASN A 39 -1.47 -11.21 8.61
CA ASN A 39 -2.19 -12.36 8.06
C ASN A 39 -1.43 -12.99 6.88
N ILE A 40 -0.87 -12.18 5.99
CA ILE A 40 -0.02 -12.68 4.89
C ILE A 40 1.23 -13.35 5.49
N MET A 41 1.86 -12.71 6.47
CA MET A 41 3.05 -13.25 7.14
C MET A 41 2.76 -14.59 7.81
N LYS A 42 1.66 -14.73 8.56
CA LYS A 42 1.27 -15.99 9.21
C LYS A 42 1.16 -17.14 8.23
N LYS A 43 0.52 -16.91 7.08
CA LYS A 43 0.39 -17.93 6.01
C LYS A 43 1.72 -18.38 5.41
N ASN A 44 2.75 -17.53 5.45
CA ASN A 44 4.08 -17.84 4.91
C ASN A 44 5.08 -18.30 5.98
N ILE A 45 4.77 -18.11 7.28
CA ILE A 45 5.62 -18.52 8.41
C ILE A 45 5.37 -19.95 8.86
N GLU A 46 4.21 -20.54 8.54
CA GLU A 46 3.93 -21.95 8.87
C GLU A 46 5.04 -22.88 8.35
N ASP A 47 5.68 -22.55 7.23
CA ASP A 47 6.82 -23.27 6.66
C ASP A 47 8.21 -22.80 7.16
N ALA A 48 8.30 -21.61 7.77
CA ALA A 48 9.56 -20.91 8.04
C ALA A 48 9.69 -20.50 9.53
N LYS A 49 9.98 -21.48 10.40
CA LYS A 49 10.19 -21.32 11.85
C LYS A 49 11.27 -20.29 12.21
N GLY A 50 10.88 -19.02 12.37
CA GLY A 50 11.76 -17.94 12.84
C GLY A 50 12.52 -17.16 11.76
N LEU A 51 12.29 -17.45 10.48
CA LEU A 51 12.91 -16.73 9.36
C LEU A 51 12.10 -15.50 8.90
N TRP A 52 11.25 -14.95 9.78
CA TRP A 52 10.39 -13.80 9.47
C TRP A 52 11.13 -12.60 8.84
N PRO A 53 12.40 -12.25 9.18
CA PRO A 53 13.07 -11.14 8.54
C PRO A 53 13.38 -11.41 7.06
N LYS A 54 13.58 -12.68 6.69
CA LYS A 54 13.90 -13.08 5.30
C LYS A 54 12.67 -13.01 4.40
N ILE A 55 11.49 -13.35 4.93
CA ILE A 55 10.24 -13.36 4.17
C ILE A 55 9.51 -12.00 4.18
N LEU A 56 9.87 -11.10 5.12
CA LEU A 56 9.18 -9.81 5.24
C LEU A 56 9.17 -9.01 3.93
N PRO A 57 10.25 -8.93 3.14
CA PRO A 57 10.22 -8.25 1.84
C PRO A 57 9.18 -8.84 0.89
N GLU A 58 9.04 -10.17 0.83
CA GLU A 58 8.07 -10.87 -0.02
C GLU A 58 6.63 -10.63 0.46
N VAL A 59 6.41 -10.66 1.77
CA VAL A 59 5.11 -10.33 2.39
C VAL A 59 4.70 -8.89 2.06
N LEU A 60 5.63 -7.94 2.17
CA LEU A 60 5.37 -6.54 1.83
C LEU A 60 5.14 -6.36 0.33
N TRP A 61 5.86 -7.10 -0.52
CA TRP A 61 5.63 -7.10 -1.96
C TRP A 61 4.21 -7.56 -2.28
N ALA A 62 3.81 -8.73 -1.79
CA ALA A 62 2.46 -9.27 -1.96
C ALA A 62 1.39 -8.29 -1.47
N TYR A 63 1.60 -7.65 -0.29
CA TYR A 63 0.67 -6.65 0.22
C TYR A 63 0.49 -5.44 -0.72
N ARG A 64 1.60 -4.98 -1.33
CA ARG A 64 1.64 -3.79 -2.20
C ARG A 64 1.08 -4.07 -3.61
N THR A 65 1.25 -5.28 -4.13
CA THR A 65 0.85 -5.64 -5.50
C THR A 65 -0.51 -6.35 -5.59
N THR A 66 -1.08 -6.78 -4.46
CA THR A 66 -2.43 -7.37 -4.43
C THR A 66 -3.52 -6.29 -4.34
N PRO A 67 -4.52 -6.29 -5.23
CA PRO A 67 -5.66 -5.38 -5.14
C PRO A 67 -6.42 -5.55 -3.81
N LYS A 68 -6.80 -4.44 -3.17
CA LYS A 68 -7.65 -4.49 -1.98
C LYS A 68 -9.09 -4.72 -2.39
N THR A 69 -9.78 -5.64 -1.71
CA THR A 69 -11.21 -5.91 -1.94
C THR A 69 -12.07 -4.67 -1.72
N SER A 70 -11.64 -3.78 -0.82
CA SER A 70 -12.32 -2.53 -0.50
C SER A 70 -12.32 -1.52 -1.65
N THR A 71 -11.22 -1.40 -2.37
CA THR A 71 -11.00 -0.31 -3.33
C THR A 71 -10.90 -0.79 -4.77
N GLY A 72 -10.57 -2.07 -4.98
CA GLY A 72 -10.21 -2.64 -6.27
C GLY A 72 -8.78 -2.29 -6.71
N GLU A 73 -8.08 -1.46 -5.94
CA GLU A 73 -6.77 -0.90 -6.29
C GLU A 73 -5.64 -1.53 -5.47
N THR A 74 -4.44 -1.53 -6.02
CA THR A 74 -3.23 -1.98 -5.33
C THR A 74 -2.61 -0.82 -4.54
N PRO A 75 -2.05 -1.03 -3.34
CA PRO A 75 -1.32 0.05 -2.66
C PRO A 75 -0.17 0.62 -3.51
N TYR A 76 0.47 -0.19 -4.34
CA TYR A 76 1.51 0.26 -5.26
C TYR A 76 0.97 1.25 -6.31
N SER A 77 -0.16 0.93 -6.96
CA SER A 77 -0.76 1.82 -7.97
C SER A 77 -1.19 3.17 -7.41
N LEU A 78 -1.69 3.21 -6.18
CA LEU A 78 -2.06 4.47 -5.53
C LEU A 78 -0.86 5.38 -5.24
N VAL A 79 0.32 4.81 -4.98
CA VAL A 79 1.54 5.58 -4.72
C VAL A 79 2.21 6.01 -6.01
N TYR A 80 2.39 5.07 -6.95
CA TYR A 80 3.25 5.27 -8.13
C TYR A 80 2.48 5.54 -9.43
N GLY A 81 1.17 5.41 -9.44
CA GLY A 81 0.33 5.70 -10.61
C GLY A 81 0.18 4.61 -11.63
N THR A 82 0.87 3.50 -11.43
CA THR A 82 0.77 2.35 -12.31
C THR A 82 0.80 1.07 -11.49
N LYS A 83 0.20 -0.01 -12.00
CA LYS A 83 0.31 -1.33 -11.39
C LYS A 83 1.75 -1.84 -11.52
N ALA A 84 2.30 -2.37 -10.44
CA ALA A 84 3.61 -3.00 -10.45
C ALA A 84 3.67 -4.12 -11.51
N VAL A 85 4.81 -4.24 -12.21
CA VAL A 85 5.11 -5.40 -13.03
C VAL A 85 5.48 -6.54 -12.09
N ILE A 86 4.72 -7.63 -12.13
CA ILE A 86 4.93 -8.80 -11.26
C ILE A 86 5.87 -9.81 -11.94
N PRO A 87 6.61 -10.64 -11.18
CA PRO A 87 7.59 -11.58 -11.78
C PRO A 87 7.01 -12.51 -12.85
N VAL A 88 5.74 -12.90 -12.75
CA VAL A 88 5.07 -13.72 -13.79
C VAL A 88 4.90 -12.97 -15.11
N GLU A 89 4.71 -11.65 -15.09
CA GLU A 89 4.62 -10.80 -16.30
C GLU A 89 5.97 -10.60 -17.00
N VAL A 90 7.06 -10.94 -16.32
CA VAL A 90 8.44 -10.91 -16.85
C VAL A 90 8.82 -12.28 -17.43
N GLY A 91 8.43 -13.36 -16.74
CA GLY A 91 8.71 -14.73 -17.18
C GLY A 91 7.87 -15.18 -18.38
N GLU A 92 6.62 -14.73 -18.45
CA GLU A 92 5.77 -14.82 -19.64
C GLU A 92 5.72 -13.44 -20.29
N PRO A 93 6.01 -13.28 -21.60
CA PRO A 93 6.00 -11.98 -22.25
C PRO A 93 4.59 -11.36 -22.21
N SER A 94 4.30 -10.60 -21.15
CA SER A 94 3.05 -9.86 -21.02
C SER A 94 3.04 -8.72 -22.04
N LEU A 95 1.86 -8.19 -22.41
CA LEU A 95 1.78 -7.01 -23.29
C LEU A 95 2.55 -5.79 -22.74
N ARG A 96 2.75 -5.74 -21.42
CA ARG A 96 3.56 -4.71 -20.75
C ARG A 96 5.07 -4.88 -20.98
N TYR A 97 5.51 -6.12 -21.23
CA TYR A 97 6.91 -6.47 -21.39
C TYR A 97 7.29 -6.76 -22.84
N SER A 98 6.35 -7.27 -23.64
CA SER A 98 6.52 -7.61 -25.04
C SER A 98 6.12 -6.44 -25.94
N HIS A 99 7.07 -5.98 -26.75
CA HIS A 99 6.87 -5.02 -27.84
C HIS A 99 6.55 -3.55 -27.49
N GLU A 100 6.80 -3.07 -26.27
CA GLU A 100 6.81 -1.61 -26.04
C GLU A 100 8.19 -1.01 -26.37
N SER A 101 8.24 -0.10 -27.35
CA SER A 101 9.38 0.80 -27.51
C SER A 101 9.41 1.79 -26.33
N SER A 102 10.59 2.34 -26.00
CA SER A 102 10.72 3.33 -24.91
C SER A 102 9.67 4.44 -25.03
N THR A 103 9.45 4.95 -26.24
CA THR A 103 8.49 6.03 -26.52
C THR A 103 7.04 5.60 -26.30
N SER A 104 6.67 4.37 -26.69
CA SER A 104 5.33 3.84 -26.45
C SER A 104 5.03 3.63 -24.96
N ASN A 105 6.04 3.19 -24.20
CA ASN A 105 5.92 3.03 -22.75
C ASN A 105 5.80 4.40 -22.05
N ASP A 106 6.56 5.40 -22.50
CA ASP A 106 6.50 6.76 -21.94
C ASP A 106 5.11 7.40 -22.16
N GLU A 107 4.54 7.29 -23.36
CA GLU A 107 3.18 7.75 -23.66
C GLU A 107 2.13 7.03 -22.80
N ARG A 108 2.27 5.71 -22.62
CA ARG A 108 1.38 4.92 -21.76
C ARG A 108 1.44 5.37 -20.29
N ILE A 109 2.64 5.60 -19.77
CA ILE A 109 2.85 6.07 -18.39
C ILE A 109 2.20 7.45 -18.21
N ILE A 110 2.37 8.37 -19.15
CA ILE A 110 1.74 9.71 -19.09
C ILE A 110 0.22 9.58 -19.02
N GLN A 111 -0.39 8.74 -19.87
CA GLN A 111 -1.84 8.52 -19.86
C GLN A 111 -2.34 7.85 -18.56
N GLU A 112 -1.54 6.98 -17.95
CA GLU A 112 -1.86 6.38 -16.64
C GLU A 112 -1.75 7.43 -15.53
N LEU A 113 -0.74 8.30 -15.58
CA LEU A 113 -0.57 9.41 -14.65
C LEU A 113 -1.70 10.45 -14.74
N ASP A 114 -2.21 10.76 -15.93
CA ASP A 114 -3.34 11.69 -16.07
C ASP A 114 -4.60 11.20 -15.33
N LYS A 115 -4.77 9.88 -15.18
CA LYS A 115 -5.95 9.26 -14.55
C LYS A 115 -5.75 8.95 -13.07
N ILE A 116 -4.54 9.11 -12.54
CA ILE A 116 -4.20 8.67 -11.19
C ILE A 116 -4.94 9.44 -10.11
N ASP A 117 -5.09 10.76 -10.29
CA ASP A 117 -5.68 11.61 -9.27
C ASP A 117 -7.19 11.35 -9.16
N GLU A 118 -7.87 11.13 -10.29
CA GLU A 118 -9.25 10.65 -10.32
C GLU A 118 -9.40 9.30 -9.61
N GLN A 119 -8.47 8.36 -9.85
CA GLN A 119 -8.48 7.06 -9.19
C GLN A 119 -8.23 7.17 -7.68
N ARG A 120 -7.34 8.06 -7.24
CA ARG A 120 -7.07 8.32 -5.82
C ARG A 120 -8.28 8.92 -5.13
N ASP A 121 -8.93 9.90 -5.76
CA ASP A 121 -10.13 10.54 -5.23
C ASP A 121 -11.28 9.54 -5.11
N MET A 122 -11.53 8.75 -6.16
CA MET A 122 -12.55 7.71 -6.13
C MET A 122 -12.25 6.63 -5.09
N THR A 123 -10.98 6.25 -4.95
CA THR A 123 -10.53 5.30 -3.92
C THR A 123 -10.77 5.86 -2.53
N TYR A 124 -10.46 7.14 -2.31
CA TYR A 124 -10.70 7.82 -1.04
C TYR A 124 -12.19 7.86 -0.70
N ILE A 125 -13.06 8.19 -1.67
CA ILE A 125 -14.52 8.17 -1.49
C ILE A 125 -15.00 6.77 -1.09
N ARG A 126 -14.53 5.71 -1.75
CA ARG A 126 -14.88 4.31 -1.42
C ARG A 126 -14.42 3.94 -0.01
N MET A 127 -13.20 4.33 0.38
CA MET A 127 -12.67 4.08 1.73
C MET A 127 -13.52 4.79 2.79
N VAL A 128 -13.84 6.08 2.60
CA VAL A 128 -14.67 6.85 3.53
C VAL A 128 -16.08 6.26 3.64
N ALA A 129 -16.68 5.84 2.53
CA ALA A 129 -17.99 5.20 2.52
C ALA A 129 -17.99 3.90 3.35
N GLN A 130 -16.95 3.09 3.23
CA GLN A 130 -16.80 1.86 4.03
C GLN A 130 -16.56 2.14 5.51
N MET A 131 -15.74 3.14 5.84
CA MET A 131 -15.54 3.55 7.24
C MET A 131 -16.87 3.96 7.88
N LYS A 132 -17.65 4.80 7.19
CA LYS A 132 -18.99 5.22 7.66
C LYS A 132 -19.97 4.06 7.81
N GLN A 133 -19.88 3.04 6.95
CA GLN A 133 -20.73 1.85 7.07
C GLN A 133 -20.31 0.99 8.27
N ALA A 134 -19.01 0.86 8.54
CA ALA A 134 -18.49 0.11 9.68
C ALA A 134 -18.82 0.77 11.03
N GLU A 135 -18.95 2.11 11.07
CA GLU A 135 -19.36 2.87 12.27
C GLU A 135 -20.87 2.75 12.59
N ARG A 136 -21.69 2.25 11.66
CA ARG A 136 -23.15 2.11 11.83
C ARG A 136 -23.57 0.77 12.47
N TYR A 137 -22.64 -0.14 12.70
CA TYR A 137 -22.85 -1.44 13.36
C TYR A 137 -22.15 -1.47 14.71
#